data_AF-A0A124ECT9-F1
#
_entry.id   AF-A0A124ECT9-F1
#
_cell.length_a   1.000
_cell.length_b   1.000
_cell.length_c   1.000
_cell.angle_alpha   90.00
_cell.angle_beta   90.00
_cell.angle_gamma   90.00
#
_symmetry.space_group_name_H-M   'P 1'
#
loop_
_entity.id
_entity.type
_entity.pdbx_description
1 polymer ?
#
loop_
_entity_poly.entity_id
_entity_poly.type
_entity_poly.pdbx_seq_one_letter_code
_entity_poly.pdbx_strand_id
1 'polypeptide(L)'
;MRAAHQGNLTEIAAGRDARKNATTECVKKVGGVLERDHTKLDAATKALADQQGVDLPVAPSAEQQRVLADVMAKAGSSAYDDAWLKAQDAAHVKTLGMIDHQIAKGENAQVTAAAKAARPIVAHHHSMVRGGTCHDGAATHTTPKTVHAGNGGQVALADEGVPAFVAVPAMAVGGVLIAGGAFWAAGRIRRHDTR
;
A
#
# COMPACT_ATOMS: atom_id res chain seq x y z
N MET A 1 -16.79 -9.59 6.79
CA MET A 1 -16.84 -8.50 5.80
C MET A 1 -17.55 -7.25 6.32
N ARG A 2 -18.80 -7.31 6.83
CA ARG A 2 -19.49 -6.14 7.41
C ARG A 2 -18.65 -5.33 8.42
N ALA A 3 -18.07 -5.99 9.42
CA ALA A 3 -17.21 -5.33 10.41
C ALA A 3 -15.96 -4.70 9.79
N ALA A 4 -15.34 -5.35 8.80
CA ALA A 4 -14.18 -4.80 8.09
C ALA A 4 -14.56 -3.54 7.29
N HIS A 5 -15.71 -3.56 6.62
CA HIS A 5 -16.25 -2.40 5.91
C HIS A 5 -16.50 -1.21 6.85
N GLN A 6 -17.18 -1.43 7.97
CA GLN A 6 -17.42 -0.37 8.96
C GLN A 6 -16.12 0.16 9.58
N GLY A 7 -15.16 -0.73 9.84
CA GLY A 7 -13.79 -0.36 10.23
C GLY A 7 -13.16 0.59 9.21
N ASN A 8 -13.12 0.20 7.94
CA ASN A 8 -12.57 1.06 6.88
C ASN A 8 -13.30 2.41 6.78
N LEU A 9 -14.64 2.44 6.83
CA LEU A 9 -15.38 3.71 6.82
C LEU A 9 -14.99 4.63 7.99
N THR A 10 -14.79 4.05 9.17
CA THR A 10 -14.36 4.76 10.38
C THR A 10 -12.97 5.34 10.21
N GLU A 11 -12.03 4.53 9.74
CA GLU A 11 -10.62 4.90 9.53
C GLU A 11 -10.44 5.96 8.45
N ILE A 12 -11.23 5.86 7.38
CA ILE A 12 -11.29 6.86 6.30
C ILE A 12 -11.79 8.21 6.84
N ALA A 13 -12.81 8.21 7.72
CA ALA A 13 -13.29 9.43 8.37
C ALA A 13 -12.23 9.99 9.35
N ALA A 14 -11.70 9.14 10.24
CA ALA A 14 -10.67 9.51 11.20
C ALA A 14 -9.42 10.10 10.55
N GLY A 15 -8.99 9.54 9.41
CA GLY A 15 -7.84 10.02 8.65
C GLY A 15 -8.05 11.42 8.06
N ARG A 16 -9.24 11.68 7.49
CA ARG A 16 -9.62 13.02 7.01
C ARG A 16 -9.66 14.04 8.13
N ASP A 17 -10.25 13.66 9.26
CA ASP A 17 -10.36 14.52 10.42
C ASP A 17 -8.97 14.86 10.98
N ALA A 18 -8.07 13.89 11.08
CA ALA A 18 -6.71 14.11 11.58
C ALA A 18 -5.93 15.09 10.71
N ARG A 19 -6.02 14.97 9.38
CA ARG A 19 -5.36 15.90 8.46
C ARG A 19 -5.80 17.35 8.65
N LYS A 20 -7.04 17.57 9.08
CA LYS A 20 -7.60 18.91 9.29
C LYS A 20 -7.40 19.43 10.72
N ASN A 21 -7.54 18.58 11.72
CA ASN A 21 -7.73 19.00 13.11
C ASN A 21 -6.58 18.63 14.05
N ALA A 22 -5.66 17.75 13.61
CA ALA A 22 -4.51 17.40 14.43
C ALA A 22 -3.54 18.58 14.56
N THR A 23 -2.88 18.63 15.71
CA THR A 23 -1.94 19.69 16.07
C THR A 23 -0.49 19.34 15.69
N THR A 24 -0.17 18.04 15.60
CA THR A 24 1.16 17.57 15.21
C THR A 24 1.22 17.09 13.76
N GLU A 25 2.36 17.34 13.11
CA GLU A 25 2.62 16.85 11.75
C GLU A 25 2.65 15.33 11.66
N CYS A 26 3.09 14.66 12.75
CA CYS A 26 3.07 13.21 12.84
C CYS A 26 1.64 12.66 12.67
N VAL A 27 0.68 13.15 13.45
CA VAL A 27 -0.71 12.67 13.40
C VAL A 27 -1.36 13.02 12.05
N LYS A 28 -1.10 14.21 11.49
CA LYS A 28 -1.59 14.56 10.14
C LYS A 28 -1.09 13.59 9.07
N LYS A 29 0.21 13.24 9.12
CA LYS A 29 0.84 12.32 8.17
C LYS A 29 0.28 10.91 8.31
N VAL A 30 0.18 10.39 9.53
CA VAL A 30 -0.40 9.07 9.79
C VAL A 30 -1.87 9.04 9.33
N GLY A 31 -2.66 10.07 9.65
CA GLY A 31 -4.04 10.20 9.19
C GLY A 31 -4.19 10.13 7.67
N GLY A 32 -3.29 10.78 6.92
CA GLY A 32 -3.28 10.66 5.46
C GLY A 32 -2.89 9.28 4.92
N VAL A 33 -2.01 8.55 5.62
CA VAL A 33 -1.70 7.15 5.28
C VAL A 33 -2.92 6.26 5.50
N LEU A 34 -3.59 6.39 6.65
CA LEU A 34 -4.79 5.60 6.97
C LEU A 34 -5.92 5.87 5.98
N GLU A 35 -6.22 7.14 5.69
CA GLU A 35 -7.25 7.53 4.72
C GLU A 35 -7.03 6.83 3.37
N ARG A 36 -5.80 6.92 2.84
CA ARG A 36 -5.43 6.36 1.54
C ARG A 36 -5.56 4.84 1.51
N ASP A 37 -5.00 4.15 2.50
CA ASP A 37 -4.91 2.70 2.48
C ASP A 37 -6.25 2.04 2.84
N HIS A 38 -6.98 2.59 3.81
CA HIS A 38 -8.32 2.10 4.14
C HIS A 38 -9.31 2.34 3.00
N THR A 39 -9.17 3.41 2.20
CA THR A 39 -9.98 3.60 0.99
C THR A 39 -9.79 2.44 0.00
N LYS A 40 -8.56 1.96 -0.18
CA LYS A 40 -8.26 0.81 -1.06
C LYS A 40 -8.77 -0.50 -0.47
N LEU A 41 -8.56 -0.72 0.84
CA LEU A 41 -9.09 -1.89 1.55
C LEU A 41 -10.61 -1.94 1.50
N ASP A 42 -11.28 -0.79 1.56
CA ASP A 42 -12.73 -0.70 1.48
C ASP A 42 -13.25 -1.09 0.10
N ALA A 43 -12.63 -0.58 -0.96
CA ALA A 43 -12.97 -0.94 -2.33
C ALA A 43 -12.82 -2.45 -2.56
N ALA A 44 -11.74 -3.06 -2.07
CA ALA A 44 -11.55 -4.51 -2.15
C ALA A 44 -12.59 -5.28 -1.32
N THR A 45 -12.95 -4.78 -0.14
CA THR A 45 -13.98 -5.39 0.73
C THR A 45 -15.35 -5.35 0.08
N LYS A 46 -15.71 -4.24 -0.55
CA LYS A 46 -16.97 -4.08 -1.31
C LYS A 46 -17.04 -5.06 -2.47
N ALA A 47 -16.02 -5.09 -3.32
CA ALA A 47 -15.97 -6.01 -4.45
C ALA A 47 -16.10 -7.48 -4.02
N LEU A 48 -15.43 -7.88 -2.93
CA LEU A 48 -15.57 -9.23 -2.40
C LEU A 48 -16.97 -9.47 -1.82
N ALA A 49 -17.57 -8.50 -1.12
CA ALA A 49 -18.91 -8.64 -0.57
C ALA A 49 -19.95 -8.83 -1.67
N ASP A 50 -19.83 -8.09 -2.78
CA ASP A 50 -20.69 -8.23 -3.97
C ASP A 50 -20.57 -9.65 -4.56
N GLN A 51 -19.34 -10.16 -4.72
CA GLN A 51 -19.09 -11.53 -5.20
C GLN A 51 -19.69 -12.60 -4.29
N GLN A 52 -19.76 -12.33 -2.99
CA GLN A 52 -20.25 -13.26 -1.98
C GLN A 52 -21.74 -13.06 -1.63
N GLY A 53 -22.42 -12.09 -2.27
CA GLY A 53 -23.82 -11.77 -1.99
C GLY A 53 -24.06 -11.26 -0.56
N VAL A 54 -23.11 -10.52 0.01
CA VAL A 54 -23.19 -10.01 1.38
C VAL A 54 -23.52 -8.52 1.39
N ASP A 55 -24.69 -8.17 1.92
CA ASP A 55 -25.05 -6.76 2.10
C ASP A 55 -24.13 -6.07 3.11
N LEU A 56 -23.61 -4.91 2.73
CA LEU A 56 -22.74 -4.11 3.58
C LEU A 56 -23.50 -2.92 4.20
N PRO A 57 -23.24 -2.60 5.48
CA PRO A 57 -23.80 -1.40 6.12
C PRO A 57 -23.24 -0.12 5.47
N VAL A 58 -24.05 0.92 5.35
CA VAL A 58 -23.64 2.17 4.67
C VAL A 58 -22.89 3.15 5.57
N ALA A 59 -22.68 2.81 6.84
CA ALA A 59 -22.09 3.69 7.84
C ALA A 59 -21.26 2.89 8.87
N PRO A 60 -20.31 3.56 9.55
CA PRO A 60 -19.72 3.05 10.79
C PRO A 60 -20.79 2.61 11.80
N SER A 61 -20.43 1.71 12.72
CA SER A 61 -21.32 1.34 13.81
C SER A 61 -21.58 2.53 14.75
N ALA A 62 -22.68 2.49 15.50
CA ALA A 62 -23.00 3.54 16.47
C ALA A 62 -21.88 3.76 17.50
N GLU A 63 -21.19 2.69 17.90
CA GLU A 63 -20.04 2.79 18.80
C GLU A 63 -18.86 3.50 18.14
N GLN A 64 -18.53 3.16 16.88
CA GLN A 64 -17.47 3.83 16.12
C GLN A 64 -17.79 5.31 15.91
N GLN A 65 -19.05 5.65 15.61
CA GLN A 65 -19.48 7.04 15.47
C GLN A 65 -19.31 7.84 16.76
N ARG A 66 -19.62 7.24 17.92
CA ARG A 66 -19.41 7.89 19.23
C ARG A 66 -17.93 8.16 19.49
N VAL A 67 -17.07 7.17 19.22
CA VAL A 67 -15.62 7.35 19.36
C VAL A 67 -15.12 8.50 18.49
N LEU A 68 -15.53 8.57 17.22
CA LEU A 68 -15.16 9.68 16.33
C LEU A 68 -15.67 11.03 16.86
N ALA A 69 -16.90 11.08 17.36
CA ALA A 69 -17.47 12.30 17.95
C ALA A 69 -16.69 12.76 19.19
N ASP A 70 -16.30 11.83 20.08
CA ASP A 70 -15.55 12.13 21.29
C ASP A 70 -14.14 12.65 21.00
N VAL A 71 -13.50 12.13 19.94
CA VAL A 71 -12.21 12.65 19.44
C VAL A 71 -12.41 14.04 18.83
N MET A 72 -13.42 14.20 17.97
CA MET A 72 -13.70 15.47 17.30
C MET A 72 -14.09 16.60 18.24
N ALA A 73 -14.70 16.30 19.40
CA ALA A 73 -14.97 17.29 20.44
C ALA A 73 -13.70 17.98 20.99
N LYS A 74 -12.50 17.45 20.69
CA LYS A 74 -11.20 17.99 21.13
C LYS A 74 -10.42 18.67 20.00
N ALA A 75 -11.00 18.78 18.80
CA ALA A 75 -10.33 19.25 17.58
C ALA A 75 -9.48 20.52 17.79
N GLY A 76 -8.28 20.54 17.19
CA GLY A 76 -7.37 21.68 17.26
C GLY A 76 -6.58 21.82 18.57
N SER A 77 -6.70 20.86 19.51
CA SER A 77 -5.93 20.83 20.76
C SER A 77 -5.00 19.61 20.83
N SER A 78 -3.99 19.62 21.69
CA SER A 78 -3.16 18.43 21.92
C SER A 78 -3.96 17.22 22.43
N ALA A 79 -5.09 17.48 23.12
CA ALA A 79 -6.00 16.43 23.55
C ALA A 79 -6.70 15.72 22.36
N TYR A 80 -6.79 16.36 21.19
CA TYR A 80 -7.22 15.70 19.96
C TYR A 80 -6.23 14.61 19.55
N ASP A 81 -4.95 14.97 19.43
CA ASP A 81 -3.89 14.06 18.98
C ASP A 81 -3.79 12.84 19.92
N ASP A 82 -3.81 13.06 21.24
CA ASP A 82 -3.78 11.99 22.24
C ASP A 82 -5.00 11.07 22.14
N ALA A 83 -6.20 11.64 21.99
CA ALA A 83 -7.44 10.86 21.90
C ALA A 83 -7.49 10.08 20.58
N TRP A 84 -7.06 10.70 19.48
CA TRP A 84 -6.98 10.08 18.17
C TRP A 84 -6.02 8.90 18.21
N LEU A 85 -4.78 9.08 18.66
CA LEU A 85 -3.79 8.00 18.70
C LEU A 85 -4.24 6.80 19.55
N LYS A 86 -4.87 7.05 20.71
CA LYS A 86 -5.43 5.97 21.55
C LYS A 86 -6.58 5.23 20.86
N ALA A 87 -7.46 5.96 20.19
CA ALA A 87 -8.56 5.36 19.43
C ALA A 87 -8.02 4.48 18.29
N GLN A 88 -7.03 4.98 17.55
CA GLN A 88 -6.39 4.26 16.46
C GLN A 88 -5.68 2.99 16.95
N ASP A 89 -4.88 3.07 18.02
CA ASP A 89 -4.21 1.92 18.62
C ASP A 89 -5.21 0.81 18.98
N ALA A 90 -6.26 1.16 19.74
CA ALA A 90 -7.28 0.21 20.16
C ALA A 90 -8.04 -0.42 18.97
N ALA A 91 -8.41 0.39 17.97
CA ALA A 91 -9.10 -0.08 16.77
C ALA A 91 -8.23 -1.06 15.97
N HIS A 92 -6.94 -0.78 15.83
CA HIS A 92 -6.01 -1.61 15.08
C HIS A 92 -5.71 -2.93 15.80
N VAL A 93 -5.53 -2.92 17.13
CA VAL A 93 -5.39 -4.16 17.92
C VAL A 93 -6.60 -5.07 17.72
N LYS A 94 -7.82 -4.52 17.85
CA LYS A 94 -9.06 -5.28 17.64
C LYS A 94 -9.14 -5.84 16.21
N THR A 95 -8.79 -5.02 15.21
CA THR A 95 -8.83 -5.41 13.80
C THR A 95 -7.82 -6.51 13.46
N LEU A 96 -6.59 -6.42 13.98
CA LEU A 96 -5.59 -7.48 13.83
C LEU A 96 -6.06 -8.80 14.46
N GLY A 97 -6.69 -8.75 15.63
CA GLY A 97 -7.28 -9.95 16.24
C GLY A 97 -8.36 -10.59 15.35
N MET A 98 -9.24 -9.78 14.74
CA MET A 98 -10.26 -10.28 13.81
C MET A 98 -9.66 -10.87 12.54
N ILE A 99 -8.63 -10.22 11.98
CA ILE A 99 -7.90 -10.71 10.80
C ILE A 99 -7.22 -12.05 11.12
N ASP A 100 -6.51 -12.14 12.24
CA ASP A 100 -5.79 -13.35 12.63
C ASP A 100 -6.74 -14.51 12.89
N HIS A 101 -7.88 -14.24 13.52
CA HIS A 101 -8.95 -15.22 13.67
C HIS A 101 -9.48 -15.70 12.30
N GLN A 102 -9.78 -14.79 11.37
CA GLN A 102 -10.23 -15.14 10.02
C GLN A 102 -9.18 -15.98 9.28
N ILE A 103 -7.89 -15.66 9.42
CA ILE A 103 -6.80 -16.42 8.79
C ILE A 103 -6.70 -17.82 9.36
N ALA A 104 -6.85 -17.98 10.68
CA ALA A 104 -6.67 -19.25 11.37
C ALA A 104 -7.89 -20.17 11.30
N LYS A 105 -9.10 -19.61 11.26
CA LYS A 105 -10.37 -20.34 11.46
C LYS A 105 -11.40 -20.12 10.35
N GLY A 106 -11.13 -19.23 9.40
CA GLY A 106 -12.07 -18.89 8.33
C GLY A 106 -12.24 -20.00 7.30
N GLU A 107 -13.49 -20.34 7.00
CA GLU A 107 -13.85 -21.41 6.05
C GLU A 107 -13.84 -20.93 4.59
N ASN A 108 -14.26 -19.69 4.34
CA ASN A 108 -14.33 -19.13 3.00
C ASN A 108 -12.92 -18.73 2.51
N ALA A 109 -12.40 -19.46 1.51
CA ALA A 109 -11.06 -19.27 1.00
C ALA A 109 -10.79 -17.86 0.45
N GLN A 110 -11.78 -17.21 -0.19
CA GLN A 110 -11.61 -15.86 -0.74
C GLN A 110 -11.55 -14.81 0.37
N VAL A 111 -12.41 -14.93 1.39
CA VAL A 111 -12.38 -14.05 2.57
C VAL A 111 -11.08 -14.23 3.36
N THR A 112 -10.62 -15.47 3.51
CA THR A 112 -9.34 -15.77 4.15
C THR A 112 -8.15 -15.22 3.36
N ALA A 113 -8.18 -15.30 2.02
CA ALA A 113 -7.15 -14.68 1.17
C ALA A 113 -7.14 -13.14 1.31
N ALA A 114 -8.32 -12.50 1.32
CA ALA A 114 -8.43 -11.06 1.56
C ALA A 114 -7.89 -10.65 2.94
N ALA A 115 -8.17 -11.44 3.99
CA ALA A 115 -7.63 -11.20 5.33
C ALA A 115 -6.09 -11.30 5.36
N LYS A 116 -5.51 -12.30 4.70
CA LYS A 116 -4.04 -12.44 4.56
C LYS A 116 -3.42 -11.22 3.85
N ALA A 117 -4.06 -10.70 2.81
CA ALA A 117 -3.59 -9.52 2.08
C ALA A 117 -3.70 -8.22 2.90
N ALA A 118 -4.76 -8.07 3.69
CA ALA A 118 -4.97 -6.89 4.54
C ALA A 118 -4.03 -6.84 5.76
N ARG A 119 -3.69 -8.01 6.34
CA ARG A 119 -2.90 -8.12 7.57
C ARG A 119 -1.62 -7.27 7.60
N PRO A 120 -0.69 -7.34 6.62
CA PRO A 120 0.54 -6.55 6.69
C PRO A 120 0.29 -5.04 6.65
N ILE A 121 -0.76 -4.59 5.96
CA ILE A 121 -1.14 -3.18 5.88
C ILE A 121 -1.61 -2.69 7.26
N VAL A 122 -2.56 -3.40 7.87
CA VAL A 122 -3.11 -3.06 9.20
C VAL A 122 -2.04 -3.17 10.29
N ALA A 123 -1.12 -4.13 10.18
CA ALA A 123 0.01 -4.26 11.11
C ALA A 123 0.98 -3.07 11.01
N HIS A 124 1.25 -2.59 9.79
CA HIS A 124 2.03 -1.38 9.59
C HIS A 124 1.32 -0.15 10.16
N HIS A 125 0.02 -0.01 9.93
CA HIS A 125 -0.79 1.06 10.51
C HIS A 125 -0.76 1.06 12.03
N HIS A 126 -0.96 -0.09 12.67
CA HIS A 126 -0.81 -0.25 14.12
C HIS A 126 0.57 0.20 14.60
N SER A 127 1.65 -0.16 13.88
CA SER A 127 3.01 0.24 14.27
C SER A 127 3.20 1.76 14.33
N MET A 128 2.46 2.51 13.52
CA MET A 128 2.50 3.98 13.50
C MET A 128 1.77 4.65 14.66
N VAL A 129 0.90 3.92 15.38
CA VAL A 129 0.09 4.46 16.48
C VAL A 129 0.29 3.71 17.80
N ARG A 130 1.22 2.74 17.80
CA ARG A 130 1.37 1.75 18.87
C ARG A 130 1.52 2.39 20.24
N GLY A 131 0.71 1.92 21.18
CA GLY A 131 0.67 2.42 22.56
C GLY A 131 0.04 3.80 22.68
N GLY A 132 -0.79 4.20 21.72
CA GLY A 132 -1.37 5.55 21.66
C GLY A 132 -0.32 6.64 21.43
N THR A 133 0.80 6.29 20.82
CA THR A 133 1.91 7.20 20.51
C THR A 133 2.15 7.21 19.01
N CYS A 134 2.41 8.39 18.44
CA CYS A 134 2.66 8.52 17.02
C CYS A 134 4.10 8.13 16.66
N HIS A 135 4.25 7.24 15.69
CA HIS A 135 5.52 6.81 15.09
C HIS A 135 5.40 7.03 13.58
N ASP A 136 5.93 8.13 13.06
CA ASP A 136 5.72 8.56 11.66
C ASP A 136 6.52 7.77 10.60
N GLY A 137 6.95 6.56 10.94
CA GLY A 137 7.76 5.72 10.08
C GLY A 137 9.18 6.25 9.88
N ALA A 138 9.65 7.23 10.67
CA ALA A 138 11.07 7.46 10.87
C ALA A 138 11.68 6.35 11.74
N ALA A 139 11.44 5.08 11.38
CA ALA A 139 12.51 4.12 11.52
C ALA A 139 13.65 4.70 10.68
N THR A 140 14.66 5.19 11.39
CA THR A 140 15.99 5.52 10.89
C THR A 140 16.23 4.88 9.52
N HIS A 141 16.16 5.70 8.47
CA HIS A 141 17.00 5.48 7.30
C HIS A 141 18.45 5.61 7.82
N THR A 142 18.93 4.56 8.48
CA THR A 142 20.33 4.19 8.32
C THR A 142 20.40 3.70 6.91
N THR A 143 20.50 4.63 5.96
CA THR A 143 20.93 4.35 4.60
C THR A 143 22.15 3.44 4.74
N PRO A 144 22.13 2.19 4.28
CA PRO A 144 23.37 1.46 4.14
C PRO A 144 24.25 2.33 3.24
N LYS A 145 25.31 2.91 3.80
CA LYS A 145 26.39 3.46 2.99
C LYS A 145 26.84 2.28 2.12
N THR A 146 26.66 2.44 0.82
CA THR A 146 27.25 1.63 -0.24
C THR A 146 26.93 0.13 -0.18
N VAL A 147 26.01 -0.33 -1.05
CA VAL A 147 26.22 -1.67 -1.64
C VAL A 147 27.37 -1.53 -2.63
N HIS A 148 28.47 -2.22 -2.35
CA HIS A 148 29.63 -2.29 -3.22
C HIS A 148 29.22 -3.09 -4.48
N ALA A 149 28.89 -2.37 -5.55
CA ALA A 149 28.72 -2.97 -6.87
C ALA A 149 30.12 -3.26 -7.45
N GLY A 150 30.62 -4.47 -7.20
CA GLY A 150 31.61 -5.12 -8.05
C GLY A 150 32.98 -5.40 -7.44
N ASN A 151 33.38 -6.66 -7.51
CA ASN A 151 34.46 -7.01 -8.43
C ASN A 151 33.93 -8.05 -9.42
N GLY A 152 33.82 -7.65 -10.69
CA GLY A 152 33.67 -8.60 -11.77
C GLY A 152 34.82 -9.61 -11.70
N GLY A 153 34.48 -10.88 -11.86
CA GLY A 153 35.43 -11.98 -11.82
C GLY A 153 36.63 -11.69 -12.71
N GLN A 154 37.81 -11.67 -12.09
CA GLN A 154 39.04 -11.90 -12.83
C GLN A 154 39.12 -13.41 -13.04
N VAL A 155 38.95 -13.84 -14.28
CA VAL A 155 39.56 -15.08 -14.76
C VAL A 155 40.37 -14.74 -15.99
N ALA A 156 41.64 -15.07 -15.87
CA ALA A 156 42.69 -14.80 -16.81
C ALA A 156 42.53 -15.61 -18.10
N LEU A 157 43.14 -15.02 -19.12
CA LEU A 157 43.42 -15.48 -20.45
C LEU A 157 43.78 -16.97 -20.54
N ALA A 158 43.20 -17.64 -21.52
CA ALA A 158 43.90 -18.68 -22.26
C ALA A 158 43.77 -18.35 -23.76
N ASP A 159 44.94 -18.16 -24.35
CA ASP A 159 45.26 -18.13 -25.77
C ASP A 159 44.73 -19.39 -26.49
N GLU A 160 44.75 -19.37 -27.83
CA GLU A 160 44.78 -20.50 -28.78
C GLU A 160 43.94 -20.20 -30.06
N GLY A 161 44.64 -19.69 -31.07
CA GLY A 161 44.62 -20.25 -32.42
C GLY A 161 43.29 -20.37 -33.16
N VAL A 162 43.05 -19.42 -34.08
CA VAL A 162 42.10 -19.56 -35.20
C VAL A 162 42.52 -20.74 -36.10
N PRO A 163 41.56 -21.57 -36.55
CA PRO A 163 41.60 -21.97 -37.95
C PRO A 163 40.26 -21.79 -38.68
N ALA A 164 40.42 -21.65 -39.99
CA ALA A 164 39.45 -21.26 -41.00
C ALA A 164 38.25 -22.22 -41.17
N PHE A 165 37.13 -21.62 -41.59
CA PHE A 165 35.95 -22.27 -42.16
C PHE A 165 36.29 -23.09 -43.41
N VAL A 166 35.87 -24.37 -43.43
CA VAL A 166 35.43 -25.08 -44.65
C VAL A 166 34.35 -26.13 -44.29
N ALA A 167 33.32 -26.18 -45.13
CA ALA A 167 32.33 -27.26 -45.37
C ALA A 167 30.89 -27.10 -44.82
N VAL A 168 30.00 -26.96 -45.81
CA VAL A 168 28.53 -26.81 -45.90
C VAL A 168 27.86 -28.22 -46.04
N PRO A 169 26.53 -28.48 -46.17
CA PRO A 169 25.26 -27.88 -45.69
C PRO A 169 24.30 -28.88 -44.95
N ALA A 170 23.23 -28.38 -44.34
CA ALA A 170 21.86 -28.96 -44.45
C ALA A 170 20.84 -27.90 -43.94
N MET A 171 20.21 -27.10 -44.80
CA MET A 171 18.88 -27.37 -45.39
C MET A 171 17.83 -27.84 -44.37
N ALA A 172 16.93 -26.94 -43.93
CA ALA A 172 15.58 -26.86 -44.53
C ALA A 172 14.62 -25.99 -43.69
N VAL A 173 14.11 -24.95 -44.37
CA VAL A 173 12.76 -24.31 -44.29
C VAL A 173 12.36 -23.73 -42.92
N GLY A 174 12.34 -22.41 -42.72
CA GLY A 174 11.64 -21.38 -43.52
C GLY A 174 10.28 -21.08 -42.84
N GLY A 175 9.88 -19.86 -42.54
CA GLY A 175 10.47 -18.55 -42.73
C GLY A 175 9.52 -17.47 -42.19
N VAL A 176 10.02 -16.22 -42.25
CA VAL A 176 9.29 -15.01 -42.70
C VAL A 176 8.33 -14.35 -41.68
N LEU A 177 8.28 -13.02 -41.47
CA LEU A 177 9.05 -11.83 -41.86
C LEU A 177 8.48 -10.66 -41.00
N ILE A 178 9.33 -9.67 -40.68
CA ILE A 178 9.13 -8.19 -40.78
C ILE A 178 7.93 -7.56 -40.02
N ALA A 179 8.06 -6.51 -39.21
CA ALA A 179 8.64 -5.18 -39.45
C ALA A 179 9.04 -4.54 -38.09
N GLY A 180 10.07 -3.71 -37.94
CA GLY A 180 10.40 -2.50 -38.70
C GLY A 180 9.42 -1.38 -38.32
N GLY A 181 9.78 -0.24 -37.73
CA GLY A 181 11.07 0.35 -37.41
C GLY A 181 10.85 1.65 -36.60
N ALA A 182 11.94 2.15 -36.03
CA ALA A 182 12.04 3.33 -35.20
C ALA A 182 11.96 4.66 -36.00
N PHE A 183 11.83 5.77 -35.27
CA PHE A 183 12.60 7.04 -35.30
C PHE A 183 11.69 8.21 -34.85
N TRP A 184 11.93 8.85 -33.69
CA TRP A 184 12.79 10.04 -33.43
C TRP A 184 12.24 11.32 -34.08
N ALA A 185 12.21 12.52 -33.48
CA ALA A 185 12.14 13.04 -32.12
C ALA A 185 11.71 14.52 -32.20
N ALA A 186 11.37 15.08 -31.03
CA ALA A 186 11.60 16.46 -30.58
C ALA A 186 11.29 17.68 -31.48
N GLY A 187 10.46 18.58 -30.95
CA GLY A 187 10.39 19.97 -31.42
C GLY A 187 9.45 20.83 -30.58
N ARG A 188 10.01 21.78 -29.85
CA ARG A 188 9.43 22.62 -28.78
C ARG A 188 8.74 23.88 -29.35
N ILE A 189 8.01 24.57 -28.46
CA ILE A 189 7.64 26.02 -28.45
C ILE A 189 6.28 26.33 -29.09
N ARG A 190 5.41 27.24 -28.64
CA ARG A 190 5.03 27.95 -27.40
C ARG A 190 3.98 29.00 -27.85
N ARG A 191 3.07 29.37 -26.93
CA ARG A 191 2.31 30.65 -26.81
C ARG A 191 0.87 30.68 -27.34
N HIS A 192 -0.01 31.14 -26.43
CA HIS A 192 -1.13 32.09 -26.51
C HIS A 192 -1.97 32.08 -27.81
N ASP A 193 -3.30 32.06 -27.78
CA ASP A 193 -4.11 33.13 -27.19
C ASP A 193 -5.60 32.74 -26.99
N THR A 194 -6.22 33.46 -26.07
CA THR A 194 -7.65 33.81 -25.89
C THR A 194 -8.75 33.21 -26.79
N ARG A 195 -9.82 32.68 -26.16
CA ARG A 195 -11.16 33.30 -26.06
C ARG A 195 -12.07 32.51 -25.11
#